data_AF-A0A562K6S3-F1
#
_entry.id   AF-A0A562K6S3-F1
#
_cell.length_a   1.000
_cell.length_b   1.000
_cell.length_c   1.000
_cell.angle_alpha   90.00
_cell.angle_beta   90.00
_cell.angle_gamma   90.00
#
_symmetry.space_group_name_H-M   'P 1'
#
loop_
_entity.id
_entity.type
_entity.pdbx_description
1 polymer ?
#
loop_
_entity_poly.entity_id
_entity_poly.type
_entity_poly.pdbx_seq_one_letter_code
_entity_poly.pdbx_strand_id
1 'polypeptide(L)' 'MINAIVLFILAGLAEIGGGYLIWQWIREGKPYFWGIGGGIILAF' A
#
# COMPACT_ATOMS: atom_id res chain seq x y z
N MET A 1 15.06 -1.54 19.91
CA MET A 1 15.67 -1.13 18.62
C MET A 1 15.21 -2.02 17.47
N ILE A 2 15.34 -3.35 17.57
CA ILE A 2 14.93 -4.29 16.50
C ILE A 2 13.45 -4.14 16.09
N ASN A 3 12.52 -4.01 17.06
CA ASN A 3 11.10 -3.83 16.75
C ASN A 3 10.82 -2.60 15.87
N ALA A 4 11.52 -1.49 16.12
CA ALA A 4 11.35 -0.27 15.33
C ALA A 4 11.84 -0.48 13.88
N ILE A 5 12.95 -1.21 13.70
CA ILE A 5 13.47 -1.53 12.37
C ILE A 5 12.47 -2.38 11.59
N VAL A 6 11.89 -3.41 12.23
CA VAL A 6 10.88 -4.26 11.60
C VAL A 6 9.65 -3.47 11.22
N LEU A 7 9.15 -2.62 12.12
CA LEU A 7 8.00 -1.75 11.85
C LEU A 7 8.28 -0.78 10.69
N PHE A 8 9.49 -0.22 10.60
CA PHE A 8 9.86 0.69 9.53
C PHE A 8 9.92 0.00 8.16
N ILE A 9 10.43 -1.24 8.11
CA ILE A 9 10.45 -2.04 6.89
C ILE A 9 9.02 -2.38 6.45
N LEU A 10 8.16 -2.80 7.38
CA LEU A 10 6.76 -3.10 7.09
C LEU A 10 6.00 -1.85 6.63
N ALA A 11 6.24 -0.70 7.25
CA ALA A 11 5.66 0.58 6.83
C ALA A 11 6.09 0.94 5.40
N GLY A 12 7.38 0.84 5.07
CA GLY A 12 7.86 1.10 3.71
C GLY A 12 7.27 0.13 2.66
N LEU A 13 7.11 -1.14 3.01
CA LEU A 13 6.44 -2.13 2.15
C LEU A 13 4.95 -1.81 1.95
N ALA A 14 4.26 -1.40 3.03
CA ALA A 14 2.87 -0.97 2.96
C ALA A 14 2.72 0.28 2.08
N GLU A 15 3.62 1.25 2.20
CA GLU A 15 3.53 2.50 1.45
C GLU A 15 3.76 2.30 -0.06
N ILE A 16 4.78 1.53 -0.43
CA ILE A 16 5.05 1.17 -1.83
C ILE A 16 3.93 0.27 -2.38
N GLY A 17 3.49 -0.72 -1.60
CA GLY A 17 2.42 -1.64 -1.97
C GLY A 17 1.09 -0.91 -2.17
N GLY A 18 0.68 -0.07 -1.23
CA GLY A 18 -0.55 0.70 -1.27
C GLY A 18 -0.61 1.62 -2.50
N GLY A 19 0.49 2.34 -2.78
CA GLY A 19 0.62 3.15 -4.00
C GLY A 19 0.53 2.32 -5.29
N TYR A 20 1.12 1.14 -5.33
CA TYR A 20 1.03 0.23 -6.47
C TYR A 20 -0.40 -0.27 -6.71
N LEU A 21 -1.15 -0.61 -5.67
CA LEU A 21 -2.54 -1.07 -5.78
C LEU A 21 -3.46 0.04 -6.35
N ILE A 22 -3.23 1.30 -5.93
CA ILE A 22 -3.92 2.46 -6.52
C ILE A 22 -3.52 2.65 -7.99
N TRP A 23 -2.23 2.52 -8.31
CA TRP A 23 -1.77 2.58 -9.71
C TRP A 23 -2.48 1.52 -10.56
N GLN A 24 -2.55 0.26 -10.09
CA GLN A 24 -3.25 -0.81 -10.80
C GLN A 24 -4.72 -0.47 -11.06
N TRP A 25 -5.40 0.15 -10.08
CA TRP A 25 -6.78 0.62 -10.26
C TRP A 25 -6.88 1.70 -11.35
N ILE A 26 -6.03 2.72 -11.30
CA ILE A 26 -6.12 3.89 -12.21
C ILE A 26 -5.62 3.58 -13.62
N ARG A 27 -4.44 2.94 -13.75
CA ARG A 27 -3.79 2.72 -15.05
C ARG A 27 -4.19 1.43 -15.73
N GLU A 28 -4.42 0.35 -14.97
CA GLU A 28 -4.74 -0.96 -15.57
C GLU A 28 -6.24 -1.23 -15.61
N GLY A 29 -7.08 -0.31 -15.12
CA GLY A 29 -8.53 -0.48 -15.07
C GLY A 29 -8.97 -1.64 -14.19
N LYS A 30 -8.12 -2.06 -13.24
CA LYS A 30 -8.42 -3.12 -12.27
C LYS A 30 -9.63 -2.72 -11.42
N PRO A 31 -10.36 -3.67 -10.81
CA PRO A 31 -11.57 -3.36 -10.05
C PRO A 31 -11.32 -2.38 -8.90
N TYR A 32 -12.34 -1.59 -8.54
CA TYR A 32 -12.34 -0.58 -7.47
C TYR A 32 -11.76 -1.07 -6.13
N PHE A 33 -11.89 -2.37 -5.83
CA PHE A 33 -11.30 -2.98 -4.63
C PHE A 33 -9.78 -2.81 -4.54
N TRP A 34 -9.05 -2.78 -5.65
CA TRP A 34 -7.60 -2.53 -5.66
C TRP A 34 -7.28 -1.10 -5.24
N GLY A 35 -8.07 -0.12 -5.70
CA GLY A 35 -7.94 1.28 -5.31
C GLY A 35 -8.28 1.51 -3.85
N ILE A 36 -9.39 0.93 -3.37
CA ILE A 36 -9.82 1.04 -1.97
C ILE A 36 -8.82 0.33 -1.05
N GLY A 37 -8.37 -0.87 -1.40
CA GLY A 37 -7.37 -1.61 -0.64
C GLY A 37 -6.05 -0.86 -0.55
N GLY A 38 -5.57 -0.30 -1.67
CA GLY A 38 -4.39 0.55 -1.68
C GLY A 38 -4.55 1.82 -0.84
N GLY A 39 -5.73 2.45 -0.90
CA GLY A 39 -6.05 3.62 -0.09
C GLY A 39 -6.09 3.33 1.41
N ILE A 40 -6.65 2.19 1.83
CA ILE A 40 -6.66 1.77 3.24
C ILE A 40 -5.22 1.52 3.72
N ILE A 41 -4.39 0.85 2.92
CA ILE A 41 -2.99 0.56 3.25
C ILE A 41 -2.15 1.84 3.36
N LEU A 42 -2.49 2.89 2.61
CA LEU A 42 -1.82 4.19 2.72
C LEU A 42 -2.36 5.07 3.85
N ALA A 43 -3.62 4.89 4.25
CA ALA A 43 -4.28 5.71 5.25
C ALA A 43 -4.03 5.24 6.70
N PHE A 44 -3.63 3.98 6.90
CA PHE A 44 -3.44 3.33 8.19
C PHE A 44 -2.03 2.75 8.33
#